data_AF-A0A8J3E1N3-F1
#
_entry.id   AF-A0A8J3E1N3-F1
#
_cell.length_a   1.000
_cell.length_b   1.000
_cell.length_c   1.000
_cell.angle_alpha   90.00
_cell.angle_beta   90.00
_cell.angle_gamma   90.00
#
_symmetry.space_group_name_H-M   'P 1'
#
loop_
_entity.id
_entity.type
_entity.pdbx_description
1 polymer ?
#
loop_
_entity_poly.entity_id
_entity_poly.type
_entity_poly.pdbx_seq_one_letter_code
_entity_poly.pdbx_strand_id
1 'polypeptide(L)'
;MKARVSPVAGNRYSVRVLKQLALSIGFIVSASHGAFAADSGASLVTRLFVNACVPNMGKPEQVRAWVNEKHLPAITADMPLSIFVGPGSKGGAWFVPSDSGSFALSIRGTTEACAVWARTADPGEVESNFKKMMEGVARPGIEMSVVEDKTVPTASGQARSLIYKIKTPDSPVGFLFTMLTAERPGGAFQASLQLAKGQENSNN
;
A
#
# COMPACT_ATOMS: atom_id res chain seq x y z
N MET A 1 41.71 -50.43 89.49
CA MET A 1 41.57 -49.65 90.74
C MET A 1 40.63 -48.48 90.51
N LYS A 2 39.60 -48.33 91.37
CA LYS A 2 38.77 -47.14 91.71
C LYS A 2 38.55 -46.05 90.63
N ALA A 3 37.38 -45.88 90.00
CA ALA A 3 36.04 -45.45 90.48
C ALA A 3 35.84 -43.92 90.66
N ARG A 4 34.94 -43.30 89.86
CA ARG A 4 33.68 -42.58 90.26
C ARG A 4 33.16 -41.61 89.16
N VAL A 5 31.91 -41.80 88.68
CA VAL A 5 30.64 -40.99 88.88
C VAL A 5 30.54 -39.75 87.96
N SER A 6 29.81 -39.78 86.82
CA SER A 6 28.37 -39.43 86.52
C SER A 6 28.02 -37.91 86.63
N PRO A 7 26.98 -37.28 85.98
CA PRO A 7 25.80 -37.84 85.24
C PRO A 7 25.24 -37.06 83.98
N VAL A 8 24.35 -37.74 83.23
CA VAL A 8 22.97 -37.35 82.72
C VAL A 8 22.68 -36.25 81.65
N ALA A 9 21.80 -36.67 80.71
CA ALA A 9 20.81 -35.96 79.86
C ALA A 9 21.33 -35.09 78.69
N GLY A 10 20.69 -35.04 77.52
CA GLY A 10 19.37 -35.51 77.11
C GLY A 10 18.92 -34.64 75.93
N ASN A 11 18.78 -35.28 74.78
CA ASN A 11 18.44 -34.74 73.46
C ASN A 11 17.07 -34.04 73.45
N ARG A 12 16.94 -32.86 72.83
CA ARG A 12 15.64 -32.27 72.45
C ARG A 12 15.55 -32.06 70.94
N TYR A 13 14.61 -32.79 70.37
CA TYR A 13 14.05 -32.68 69.04
C TYR A 13 13.45 -31.29 68.75
N SER A 14 13.53 -30.85 67.50
CA SER A 14 12.45 -30.05 66.92
C SER A 14 12.29 -30.41 65.44
N VAL A 15 11.27 -31.22 65.19
CA VAL A 15 10.73 -31.52 63.86
C VAL A 15 9.95 -30.29 63.39
N ARG A 16 10.18 -29.82 62.16
CA ARG A 16 9.22 -28.98 61.44
C ARG A 16 8.74 -29.75 60.21
N VAL A 17 7.52 -30.25 60.32
CA VAL A 17 6.67 -30.70 59.21
C VAL A 17 5.96 -29.48 58.62
N LEU A 18 5.47 -29.63 57.38
CA LEU A 18 4.62 -28.76 56.54
C LEU A 18 5.44 -27.99 55.48
N LYS A 19 5.06 -27.97 54.20
CA LYS A 19 3.81 -28.35 53.51
C LYS A 19 4.15 -28.45 52.01
N GLN A 20 3.45 -29.35 51.31
CA GLN A 20 3.46 -29.48 49.86
C GLN A 20 3.28 -28.13 49.14
N LEU A 21 4.02 -27.90 48.06
CA LEU A 21 3.69 -26.92 47.03
C LEU A 21 3.84 -27.57 45.65
N ALA A 22 2.81 -27.34 44.85
CA ALA A 22 2.41 -28.06 43.67
C ALA A 22 3.30 -27.77 42.44
N LEU A 23 3.33 -28.75 41.54
CA LEU A 23 3.69 -28.61 40.12
C LEU A 23 3.07 -27.34 39.52
N SER A 24 3.88 -26.54 38.82
CA SER A 24 3.40 -25.55 37.86
C SER A 24 4.22 -25.71 36.58
N ILE A 25 3.69 -26.51 35.65
CA ILE A 25 4.16 -26.55 34.26
C ILE A 25 3.74 -25.23 33.63
N GLY A 26 4.71 -24.32 33.45
CA GLY A 26 4.49 -23.06 32.74
C GLY A 26 4.28 -23.31 31.26
N PHE A 27 3.04 -23.25 30.81
CA PHE A 27 2.68 -23.14 29.39
C PHE A 27 3.05 -21.72 28.93
N ILE A 28 4.19 -21.56 28.26
CA ILE A 28 4.48 -20.33 27.52
C ILE A 28 3.59 -20.36 26.28
N VAL A 29 2.45 -19.69 26.35
CA VAL A 29 1.65 -19.37 25.16
C VAL A 29 2.47 -18.35 24.37
N SER A 30 3.23 -18.84 23.37
CA SER A 30 3.69 -18.00 22.29
C SER A 30 2.45 -17.48 21.57
N ALA A 31 2.02 -16.28 21.94
CA ALA A 31 1.08 -15.53 21.14
C ALA A 31 1.78 -15.25 19.80
N SER A 32 1.48 -16.11 18.81
CA SER A 32 1.69 -15.82 17.40
C SER A 32 0.83 -14.59 17.09
N HIS A 33 1.34 -13.42 17.42
CA HIS A 33 0.90 -12.20 16.77
C HIS A 33 1.26 -12.42 15.32
N GLY A 34 0.27 -12.82 14.51
CA GLY A 34 0.38 -12.66 13.08
C GLY A 34 0.75 -11.20 12.88
N ALA A 35 2.01 -10.94 12.56
CA ALA A 35 2.40 -9.66 12.05
C ALA A 35 1.55 -9.51 10.80
N PHE A 36 0.46 -8.74 10.89
CA PHE A 36 -0.03 -8.05 9.71
C PHE A 36 1.19 -7.26 9.26
N ALA A 37 1.91 -7.80 8.26
CA ALA A 37 2.98 -7.07 7.63
C ALA A 37 2.35 -5.72 7.27
N ALA A 38 2.89 -4.64 7.82
CA ALA A 38 2.44 -3.31 7.44
C ALA A 38 2.48 -3.28 5.90
N ASP A 39 1.37 -2.95 5.26
CA ASP A 39 1.28 -3.00 3.81
C ASP A 39 2.46 -2.23 3.22
N SER A 40 3.19 -2.84 2.29
CA SER A 40 4.26 -2.13 1.59
C SER A 40 3.67 -0.92 0.86
N GLY A 41 4.50 0.08 0.56
CA GLY A 41 4.05 1.23 -0.22
C GLY A 41 3.50 0.83 -1.60
N ALA A 42 4.03 -0.25 -2.19
CA ALA A 42 3.55 -0.82 -3.44
C ALA A 42 2.17 -1.47 -3.32
N SER A 43 1.94 -2.22 -2.25
CA SER A 43 0.63 -2.81 -1.95
C SER A 43 -0.42 -1.72 -1.65
N LEU A 44 -0.07 -0.70 -0.87
CA LEU A 44 -1.00 0.38 -0.57
C LEU A 44 -1.38 1.21 -1.80
N VAL A 45 -0.41 1.61 -2.64
CA VAL A 45 -0.73 2.41 -3.85
C VAL A 45 -1.59 1.63 -4.83
N THR A 46 -1.35 0.32 -4.95
CA THR A 46 -2.19 -0.57 -5.77
C THR A 46 -3.62 -0.65 -5.22
N ARG A 47 -3.77 -0.87 -3.90
CA ARG A 47 -5.08 -0.92 -3.27
C ARG A 47 -5.83 0.41 -3.38
N LEU A 48 -5.14 1.53 -3.19
CA LEU A 48 -5.71 2.86 -3.35
C LEU A 48 -6.21 3.05 -4.79
N PHE A 49 -5.44 2.64 -5.80
CA PHE A 49 -5.84 2.69 -7.19
C PHE A 49 -7.11 1.87 -7.47
N VAL A 50 -7.14 0.62 -7.00
CA VAL A 50 -8.28 -0.31 -7.17
C VAL A 50 -9.53 0.17 -6.42
N ASN A 51 -9.38 0.89 -5.32
CA ASN A 51 -10.51 1.37 -4.53
C ASN A 51 -11.03 2.74 -4.99
N ALA A 52 -10.15 3.64 -5.44
CA ALA A 52 -10.51 5.02 -5.78
C ALA A 52 -10.68 5.25 -7.29
N CYS A 53 -9.82 4.65 -8.13
CA CYS A 53 -9.82 4.94 -9.56
C CYS A 53 -10.62 3.93 -10.39
N VAL A 54 -10.43 2.64 -10.16
CA VAL A 54 -11.08 1.58 -10.95
C VAL A 54 -12.62 1.61 -10.86
N PRO A 55 -13.26 1.80 -9.68
CA PRO A 55 -14.71 1.82 -9.57
C PRO A 55 -15.32 3.09 -10.19
N ASN A 56 -14.55 4.18 -10.18
CA ASN A 56 -14.95 5.50 -10.65
C ASN A 56 -14.43 5.81 -12.07
N MET A 57 -14.21 4.76 -12.86
CA MET A 57 -13.54 4.79 -14.16
C MET A 57 -14.15 5.83 -15.11
N GLY A 58 -13.37 6.88 -15.40
CA GLY A 58 -13.79 8.00 -16.26
C GLY A 58 -14.87 8.93 -15.66
N LYS A 59 -15.08 8.88 -14.34
CA LYS A 59 -16.11 9.64 -13.62
C LYS A 59 -15.45 10.48 -12.50
N PRO A 60 -14.82 11.62 -12.85
CA PRO A 60 -14.06 12.44 -11.90
C PRO A 60 -14.90 12.92 -10.71
N GLU A 61 -16.19 13.20 -10.91
CA GLU A 61 -17.08 13.59 -9.79
C GLU A 61 -17.27 12.46 -8.77
N GLN A 62 -17.25 11.19 -9.19
CA GLN A 62 -17.34 10.07 -8.26
C GLN A 62 -16.04 9.88 -7.46
N VAL A 63 -14.89 10.23 -8.05
CA VAL A 63 -13.61 10.31 -7.31
C VAL A 63 -13.68 11.42 -6.25
N ARG A 64 -14.21 12.60 -6.58
CA ARG A 64 -14.41 13.69 -5.60
C ARG A 64 -15.37 13.27 -4.48
N ALA A 65 -16.46 12.58 -4.81
CA ALA A 65 -17.39 12.05 -3.81
C ALA A 65 -16.69 11.03 -2.88
N TRP A 66 -15.90 10.12 -3.43
CA TRP A 66 -15.12 9.14 -2.65
C TRP A 66 -14.13 9.82 -1.72
N VAL A 67 -13.40 10.83 -2.21
CA VAL A 67 -12.48 11.65 -1.41
C VAL A 67 -13.19 12.31 -0.22
N ASN A 68 -14.37 12.90 -0.46
CA ASN A 68 -15.15 13.56 0.57
C ASN A 68 -15.64 12.56 1.62
N GLU A 69 -16.12 11.38 1.20
CA GLU A 69 -16.50 10.29 2.10
C GLU A 69 -15.33 9.85 2.99
N LYS A 70 -14.12 9.77 2.42
CA LYS A 70 -12.89 9.42 3.15
C LYS A 70 -12.28 10.58 3.92
N HIS A 71 -12.87 11.78 3.86
CA HIS A 71 -12.39 12.99 4.53
C HIS A 71 -10.91 13.28 4.24
N LEU A 72 -10.46 13.06 2.99
CA LEU A 72 -9.05 13.24 2.67
C LEU A 72 -8.66 14.73 2.63
N PRO A 73 -7.54 15.13 3.27
CA PRO A 73 -7.08 16.51 3.24
C PRO A 73 -6.71 16.97 1.83
N ALA A 74 -7.25 18.11 1.40
CA ALA A 74 -6.91 18.69 0.11
C ALA A 74 -5.46 19.22 0.08
N ILE A 75 -4.80 19.05 -1.06
CA ILE A 75 -3.52 19.68 -1.36
C ILE A 75 -3.83 21.04 -2.01
N THR A 76 -3.51 22.13 -1.34
CA THR A 76 -3.80 23.50 -1.83
C THR A 76 -2.54 24.30 -2.16
N ALA A 77 -1.36 23.86 -1.72
CA ALA A 77 -0.12 24.53 -2.05
C ALA A 77 0.22 24.36 -3.55
N ASP A 78 0.58 25.46 -4.22
CA ASP A 78 0.75 25.53 -5.67
C ASP A 78 1.72 24.49 -6.23
N MET A 79 2.90 24.35 -5.59
CA MET A 79 3.94 23.45 -6.07
C MET A 79 3.50 21.97 -6.07
N PRO A 80 3.09 21.35 -4.94
CA PRO A 80 2.62 19.97 -4.96
C PRO A 80 1.35 19.79 -5.79
N LEU A 81 0.46 20.79 -5.83
CA LEU A 81 -0.73 20.73 -6.68
C LEU A 81 -0.36 20.64 -8.16
N SER A 82 0.60 21.47 -8.62
CA SER A 82 1.08 21.46 -10.00
C SER A 82 1.70 20.11 -10.41
N ILE A 83 2.36 19.42 -9.46
CA ILE A 83 2.96 18.10 -9.69
C ILE A 83 1.87 17.03 -9.88
N PHE A 84 0.88 16.98 -8.99
CA PHE A 84 -0.11 15.90 -8.98
C PHE A 84 -1.27 16.12 -9.96
N VAL A 85 -1.64 17.37 -10.21
CA VAL A 85 -2.73 17.72 -11.12
C VAL A 85 -2.20 17.95 -12.54
N GLY A 86 -1.06 18.61 -12.67
CA GLY A 86 -0.54 19.09 -13.95
C GLY A 86 -1.39 20.23 -14.53
N PRO A 87 -1.31 20.48 -15.85
CA PRO A 87 -2.07 21.54 -16.50
C PRO A 87 -3.59 21.28 -16.48
N GLY A 88 -4.36 22.35 -16.68
CA GLY A 88 -5.82 22.35 -16.71
C GLY A 88 -6.47 22.71 -15.37
N SER A 89 -7.74 23.12 -15.41
CA SER A 89 -8.47 23.67 -14.25
C SER A 89 -9.45 22.70 -13.60
N LYS A 90 -9.68 21.52 -14.19
CA LYS A 90 -10.67 20.56 -13.70
C LYS A 90 -10.13 19.57 -12.67
N GLY A 91 -8.86 19.73 -12.27
CA GLY A 91 -8.20 18.77 -11.41
C GLY A 91 -8.35 19.06 -9.92
N GLY A 92 -7.77 18.18 -9.12
CA GLY A 92 -7.67 18.31 -7.67
C GLY A 92 -6.74 17.24 -7.12
N ALA A 93 -6.16 17.46 -5.94
CA ALA A 93 -5.30 16.48 -5.30
C ALA A 93 -5.52 16.46 -3.80
N TRP A 94 -5.34 15.29 -3.19
CA TRP A 94 -5.58 15.04 -1.77
C TRP A 94 -4.49 14.13 -1.20
N PHE A 95 -4.11 14.41 0.04
CA PHE A 95 -3.23 13.54 0.80
C PHE A 95 -3.98 12.29 1.25
N VAL A 96 -3.33 11.13 1.20
CA VAL A 96 -3.89 9.88 1.72
C VAL A 96 -3.11 9.51 2.99
N PRO A 97 -3.72 9.61 4.18
CA PRO A 97 -3.08 9.25 5.44
C PRO A 97 -2.68 7.77 5.46
N SER A 98 -1.44 7.48 5.85
CA SER A 98 -0.95 6.12 6.01
C SER A 98 0.32 6.09 6.87
N ASP A 99 0.47 5.04 7.66
CA ASP A 99 1.71 4.73 8.39
C ASP A 99 2.79 4.15 7.46
N SER A 100 2.42 3.67 6.28
CA SER A 100 3.31 3.04 5.29
C SER A 100 4.05 4.03 4.39
N GLY A 101 3.82 5.34 4.54
CA GLY A 101 4.50 6.38 3.76
C GLY A 101 3.59 7.52 3.30
N SER A 102 4.08 8.33 2.37
CA SER A 102 3.34 9.48 1.83
C SER A 102 2.68 9.15 0.49
N PHE A 103 1.37 9.35 0.42
CA PHE A 103 0.56 9.04 -0.74
C PHE A 103 -0.33 10.22 -1.11
N ALA A 104 -0.65 10.31 -2.40
CA ALA A 104 -1.63 11.26 -2.91
C ALA A 104 -2.60 10.57 -3.87
N LEU A 105 -3.82 11.07 -3.90
CA LEU A 105 -4.81 10.81 -4.95
C LEU A 105 -5.04 12.12 -5.70
N SER A 106 -5.15 12.08 -7.02
CA SER A 106 -5.46 13.26 -7.82
C SER A 106 -6.38 12.97 -8.99
N ILE A 107 -7.03 14.03 -9.45
CA ILE A 107 -7.67 14.14 -10.75
C ILE A 107 -6.79 15.06 -11.59
N ARG A 108 -6.28 14.56 -12.72
CA ARG A 108 -5.44 15.34 -13.65
C ARG A 108 -6.24 16.47 -14.29
N GLY A 109 -5.64 17.65 -14.43
CA GLY A 109 -6.38 18.86 -14.79
C GLY A 109 -6.92 18.88 -16.22
N THR A 110 -6.17 18.33 -17.18
CA THR A 110 -6.57 18.26 -18.60
C THR A 110 -7.36 17.01 -18.93
N THR A 111 -6.86 15.84 -18.53
CA THR A 111 -7.44 14.54 -18.92
C THR A 111 -8.53 14.06 -17.99
N GLU A 112 -8.69 14.71 -16.82
CA GLU A 112 -9.57 14.27 -15.74
C GLU A 112 -9.29 12.83 -15.29
N ALA A 113 -8.06 12.34 -15.56
CA ALA A 113 -7.62 11.01 -15.17
C ALA A 113 -7.49 10.91 -13.66
N CYS A 114 -7.97 9.80 -13.09
CA CYS A 114 -7.71 9.47 -11.70
C CYS A 114 -6.29 8.93 -11.59
N ALA A 115 -5.49 9.49 -10.68
CA ALA A 115 -4.10 9.09 -10.48
C ALA A 115 -3.80 8.94 -9.00
N VAL A 116 -3.09 7.88 -8.64
CA VAL A 116 -2.52 7.70 -7.31
C VAL A 116 -1.01 7.78 -7.38
N TRP A 117 -0.41 8.22 -6.28
CA TRP A 117 1.02 8.52 -6.20
C TRP A 117 1.56 7.99 -4.89
N ALA A 118 2.72 7.35 -4.94
CA ALA A 118 3.49 6.97 -3.77
C ALA A 118 4.83 7.67 -3.81
N ARG A 119 5.18 8.37 -2.72
CA ARG A 119 6.50 9.00 -2.58
C ARG A 119 7.62 7.96 -2.61
N THR A 120 7.37 6.81 -1.99
CA THR A 120 8.28 5.66 -1.92
C THR A 120 7.48 4.38 -2.09
N ALA A 121 7.92 3.52 -3.02
CA ALA A 121 7.37 2.20 -3.24
C ALA A 121 8.38 1.36 -4.01
N ASP A 122 8.48 0.06 -3.71
CA ASP A 122 9.33 -0.83 -4.49
C ASP A 122 8.82 -0.90 -5.95
N PRO A 123 9.62 -0.49 -6.94
CA PRO A 123 9.15 -0.38 -8.32
C PRO A 123 8.85 -1.74 -8.94
N GLY A 124 9.56 -2.80 -8.53
CA GLY A 124 9.33 -4.16 -9.02
C GLY A 124 8.01 -4.73 -8.48
N GLU A 125 7.69 -4.49 -7.22
CA GLU A 125 6.42 -4.89 -6.61
C GLU A 125 5.24 -4.14 -7.24
N VAL A 126 5.36 -2.82 -7.47
CA VAL A 126 4.33 -2.03 -8.19
C VAL A 126 4.10 -2.60 -9.59
N GLU A 127 5.17 -2.90 -10.34
CA GLU A 127 5.05 -3.49 -11.68
C GLU A 127 4.37 -4.86 -11.66
N SER A 128 4.77 -5.73 -10.74
CA SER A 128 4.14 -7.04 -10.55
C SER A 128 2.65 -6.89 -10.23
N ASN A 129 2.30 -6.00 -9.30
CA ASN A 129 0.91 -5.79 -8.89
C ASN A 129 0.06 -5.21 -10.03
N PHE A 130 0.63 -4.28 -10.80
CA PHE A 130 -0.04 -3.69 -11.96
C PHE A 130 -0.30 -4.74 -13.06
N LYS A 131 0.69 -5.58 -13.38
CA LYS A 131 0.53 -6.66 -14.37
C LYS A 131 -0.53 -7.69 -13.94
N LYS A 132 -0.49 -8.14 -12.68
CA LYS A 132 -1.51 -9.05 -12.11
C LYS A 132 -2.92 -8.45 -12.19
N MET A 133 -3.06 -7.15 -11.93
CA MET A 133 -4.33 -6.46 -12.09
C MET A 133 -4.81 -6.47 -13.54
N MET A 134 -3.93 -6.25 -14.51
CA MET A 134 -4.28 -6.28 -15.95
C MET A 134 -4.61 -7.70 -16.43
N GLU A 135 -3.90 -8.71 -15.96
CA GLU A 135 -4.24 -10.12 -16.21
C GLU A 135 -5.64 -10.45 -15.71
N GLY A 136 -6.02 -9.95 -14.53
CA GLY A 136 -7.37 -10.12 -13.97
C GLY A 136 -8.49 -9.39 -14.74
N VAL A 137 -8.16 -8.41 -15.59
CA VAL A 137 -9.14 -7.73 -16.45
C VAL A 137 -9.44 -8.53 -17.72
N ALA A 138 -8.50 -9.37 -18.18
CA ALA A 138 -8.66 -10.13 -19.42
C ALA A 138 -9.82 -11.13 -19.33
N ARG A 139 -10.86 -10.92 -20.15
CA ARG A 139 -12.04 -11.80 -20.25
C ARG A 139 -12.71 -11.64 -21.61
N PRO A 140 -13.55 -12.60 -22.05
CA PRO A 140 -14.23 -12.52 -23.33
C PRO A 140 -14.98 -11.19 -23.51
N GLY A 141 -14.83 -10.57 -24.69
CA GLY A 141 -15.43 -9.27 -25.02
C GLY A 141 -14.63 -8.05 -24.58
N ILE A 142 -13.53 -8.20 -23.83
CA ILE A 142 -12.60 -7.11 -23.53
C ILE A 142 -11.40 -7.18 -24.47
N GLU A 143 -11.17 -6.11 -25.23
CA GLU A 143 -9.94 -5.95 -26.01
C GLU A 143 -8.89 -5.24 -25.17
N MET A 144 -7.74 -5.89 -24.98
CA MET A 144 -6.61 -5.34 -24.24
C MET A 144 -5.37 -5.30 -25.14
N SER A 145 -4.68 -4.15 -25.15
CA SER A 145 -3.44 -3.96 -25.90
C SER A 145 -2.44 -3.14 -25.09
N VAL A 146 -1.15 -3.39 -25.29
CA VAL A 146 -0.08 -2.54 -24.72
C VAL A 146 0.17 -1.39 -25.70
N VAL A 147 0.03 -0.16 -25.21
CA VAL A 147 0.29 1.08 -25.98
C VAL A 147 1.71 1.56 -25.76
N GLU A 148 2.25 1.34 -24.56
CA GLU A 148 3.62 1.70 -24.22
C GLU A 148 4.19 0.69 -23.22
N ASP A 149 5.42 0.24 -23.46
CA ASP A 149 6.26 -0.44 -22.46
C ASP A 149 7.69 0.09 -22.68
N LYS A 150 8.07 1.06 -21.86
CA LYS A 150 9.30 1.82 -22.06
C LYS A 150 10.06 1.99 -20.75
N THR A 151 11.38 1.88 -20.85
CA THR A 151 12.29 2.27 -19.78
C THR A 151 13.20 3.39 -20.28
N VAL A 152 13.35 4.45 -19.50
CA VAL A 152 14.20 5.61 -19.83
C VAL A 152 15.09 6.00 -18.65
N PRO A 153 16.32 6.47 -18.91
CA PRO A 153 17.19 6.97 -17.85
C PRO A 153 16.68 8.32 -17.31
N THR A 154 16.79 8.51 -15.99
CA THR A 154 16.43 9.73 -15.26
C THR A 154 17.42 10.01 -14.12
N ALA A 155 17.31 11.16 -13.47
CA ALA A 155 18.12 11.46 -12.27
C ALA A 155 17.91 10.43 -11.13
N SER A 156 16.75 9.77 -11.10
CA SER A 156 16.36 8.75 -10.13
C SER A 156 16.68 7.32 -10.60
N GLY A 157 17.60 7.16 -11.57
CA GLY A 157 17.88 5.87 -12.20
C GLY A 157 16.91 5.61 -13.35
N GLN A 158 16.56 4.35 -13.59
CA GLN A 158 15.64 3.99 -14.65
C GLN A 158 14.19 4.32 -14.27
N ALA A 159 13.46 5.02 -15.14
CA ALA A 159 12.03 5.19 -15.04
C ALA A 159 11.32 4.25 -16.02
N ARG A 160 10.30 3.53 -15.55
CA ARG A 160 9.48 2.65 -16.38
C ARG A 160 8.09 3.23 -16.57
N SER A 161 7.59 3.13 -17.79
CA SER A 161 6.23 3.42 -18.19
C SER A 161 5.63 2.18 -18.83
N LEU A 162 4.46 1.75 -18.33
CA LEU A 162 3.69 0.66 -18.91
C LEU A 162 2.23 1.10 -19.03
N ILE A 163 1.72 1.13 -20.26
CA ILE A 163 0.38 1.62 -20.58
C ILE A 163 -0.40 0.54 -21.30
N TYR A 164 -1.51 0.11 -20.70
CA TYR A 164 -2.50 -0.74 -21.34
C TYR A 164 -3.67 0.11 -21.83
N LYS A 165 -4.15 -0.17 -23.03
CA LYS A 165 -5.46 0.26 -23.51
C LYS A 165 -6.44 -0.89 -23.40
N ILE A 166 -7.55 -0.63 -22.73
CA ILE A 166 -8.64 -1.58 -22.52
C ILE A 166 -9.90 -1.02 -23.16
N LYS A 167 -10.47 -1.73 -24.13
CA LYS A 167 -11.78 -1.42 -24.68
C LYS A 167 -12.79 -2.47 -24.24
N THR A 168 -13.95 -2.00 -23.84
CA THR A 168 -15.12 -2.84 -23.55
C THR A 168 -16.17 -2.61 -24.63
N PRO A 169 -17.12 -3.54 -24.81
CA PRO A 169 -18.19 -3.36 -25.79
C PRO A 169 -18.99 -2.08 -25.54
N ASP A 170 -19.13 -1.70 -24.27
CA ASP A 170 -19.87 -0.52 -23.82
C ASP A 170 -19.06 0.80 -23.89
N SER A 171 -17.77 0.75 -24.28
CA SER A 171 -16.89 1.93 -24.31
C SER A 171 -15.99 1.95 -25.55
N PRO A 172 -16.44 2.57 -26.66
CA PRO A 172 -15.72 2.56 -27.94
C PRO A 172 -14.32 3.21 -27.88
N VAL A 173 -14.17 4.27 -27.07
CA VAL A 173 -12.89 4.97 -26.87
C VAL A 173 -11.90 4.20 -25.99
N GLY A 174 -12.43 3.34 -25.10
CA GLY A 174 -11.68 2.56 -24.12
C GLY A 174 -11.11 3.40 -22.98
N PHE A 175 -10.23 2.77 -22.19
CA PHE A 175 -9.54 3.34 -21.04
C PHE A 175 -8.06 3.06 -21.13
N LEU A 176 -7.26 4.00 -20.63
CA LEU A 176 -5.82 3.86 -20.49
C LEU A 176 -5.50 3.62 -19.02
N PHE A 177 -4.82 2.50 -18.76
CA PHE A 177 -4.23 2.16 -17.48
C PHE A 177 -2.74 2.40 -17.59
N THR A 178 -2.22 3.33 -16.80
CA THR A 178 -0.82 3.75 -16.86
C THR A 178 -0.14 3.44 -15.55
N MET A 179 1.01 2.80 -15.61
CA MET A 179 1.96 2.67 -14.51
C MET A 179 3.20 3.48 -14.83
N LEU A 180 3.66 4.26 -13.86
CA LEU A 180 4.95 4.93 -13.87
C LEU A 180 5.72 4.54 -12.62
N THR A 181 6.98 4.12 -12.76
CA THR A 181 7.87 3.85 -11.64
C THR A 181 9.25 4.46 -11.87
N ALA A 182 9.98 4.75 -10.78
CA ALA A 182 11.39 5.12 -10.79
C ALA A 182 12.20 4.16 -9.93
N GLU A 183 13.39 3.79 -10.41
CA GLU A 183 14.29 2.84 -9.75
C GLU A 183 14.65 3.27 -8.33
N ARG A 184 14.99 4.55 -8.13
CA ARG A 184 15.36 5.11 -6.83
C ARG A 184 14.38 6.18 -6.36
N PRO A 185 14.19 6.35 -5.04
CA PRO A 185 13.48 7.52 -4.51
C PRO A 185 14.32 8.79 -4.73
N GLY A 186 13.66 9.95 -4.73
CA GLY A 186 14.33 11.26 -4.87
C GLY A 186 13.56 12.28 -5.70
N GLY A 187 12.59 11.82 -6.49
CA GLY A 187 11.60 12.69 -7.14
C GLY A 187 10.40 12.98 -6.24
N ALA A 188 9.38 13.65 -6.80
CA ALA A 188 8.14 13.91 -6.10
C ALA A 188 7.34 12.62 -5.78
N PHE A 189 7.51 11.59 -6.61
CA PHE A 189 6.97 10.25 -6.41
C PHE A 189 7.93 9.21 -7.00
N GLN A 190 7.89 8.01 -6.46
CA GLN A 190 8.60 6.84 -7.00
C GLN A 190 7.66 5.94 -7.81
N ALA A 191 6.35 5.97 -7.52
CA ALA A 191 5.36 5.21 -8.26
C ALA A 191 4.08 6.01 -8.49
N SER A 192 3.43 5.78 -9.62
CA SER A 192 2.09 6.26 -9.94
C SER A 192 1.30 5.23 -10.73
N LEU A 193 0.02 5.10 -10.41
CA LEU A 193 -0.96 4.36 -11.21
C LEU A 193 -2.06 5.32 -11.63
N GLN A 194 -2.43 5.31 -12.91
CA GLN A 194 -3.40 6.26 -13.46
C GLN A 194 -4.42 5.54 -14.33
N LEU A 195 -5.64 6.10 -14.33
CA LEU A 195 -6.74 5.69 -15.17
C LEU A 195 -7.29 6.90 -15.90
N ALA A 196 -7.24 6.88 -17.23
CA ALA A 196 -7.85 7.88 -18.09
C ALA A 196 -8.87 7.26 -19.04
N LYS A 197 -9.85 8.04 -19.50
CA LYS A 197 -10.58 7.70 -20.73
C LYS A 197 -9.58 7.72 -21.89
N GLY A 198 -9.66 6.74 -22.77
CA GLY A 198 -8.96 6.77 -24.04
C GLY A 198 -9.39 8.01 -24.82
N GLN A 199 -8.44 8.63 -25.53
CA GLN A 199 -8.80 9.63 -26.51
C GLN A 199 -9.26 8.91 -27.77
N GLU A 200 -10.37 9.35 -28.35
CA GLU A 200 -10.70 9.03 -29.73
C GLU A 200 -9.65 9.72 -30.59
N ASN A 201 -8.98 8.99 -31.49
CA ASN A 201 -8.08 9.63 -32.44
C ASN A 201 -8.92 10.63 -33.23
N SER A 202 -8.77 11.93 -32.96
CA SER A 202 -9.20 12.97 -33.88
C SER A 202 -8.27 12.90 -35.09
N ASN A 203 -8.55 11.96 -35.99
CA ASN A 203 -8.08 12.06 -37.36
C ASN A 203 -8.87 13.21 -38.01
N ASN A 204 -8.32 14.43 -37.91
CA ASN A 204 -8.34 15.43 -38.97
C ASN A 204 -7.37 16.57 -38.64
#